data_AF-A0A0G2APJ8-F1
#
_entry.id   AF-A0A0G2APJ8-F1
#
_cell.length_a   1.000
_cell.length_b   1.000
_cell.length_c   1.000
_cell.angle_alpha   90.00
_cell.angle_beta   90.00
_cell.angle_gamma   90.00
#
_symmetry.space_group_name_H-M   'P 1'
#
loop_
_entity.id
_entity.type
_entity.pdbx_description
1 polymer ?
#
loop_
_entity_poly.entity_id
_entity_poly.type
_entity_poly.pdbx_seq_one_letter_code
_entity_poly.pdbx_strand_id
1 'polypeptide(L)'
;MAPQQANIEYFFRLLYEWIYGTHGANYEELRVLASHIWLWIIAVGYLLSVIALVFIVYTTVRLFELRKREDAYYGTLVSPPESGGENPRWKHIESLANSQSASEWREAIIEADIMLDDILARQGYVGAGVGEKLKAVEPSDMGTLQDAWEAHKVRNQIAHEGSAFKLSDSLTHRTIARYAAVFRELKAI
;
A
#
# COMPACT_ATOMS: atom_id res chain seq x y z
N MET A 1 -1.68 -70.85 -54.73
CA MET A 1 -1.28 -69.62 -54.00
C MET A 1 -1.96 -69.66 -52.64
N ALA A 2 -1.25 -70.06 -51.59
CA ALA A 2 -1.81 -70.03 -50.24
C ALA A 2 -1.70 -68.60 -49.68
N PRO A 3 -2.76 -68.06 -49.05
CA PRO A 3 -2.74 -66.71 -48.53
C PRO A 3 -1.76 -66.61 -47.37
N GLN A 4 -0.87 -65.61 -47.45
CA GLN A 4 0.09 -65.27 -46.41
C GLN A 4 -0.72 -64.73 -45.20
N GLN A 5 -1.05 -65.60 -44.26
CA GLN A 5 -1.76 -65.21 -43.05
C GLN A 5 -0.84 -64.35 -42.19
N ALA A 6 -1.35 -63.21 -41.72
CA ALA A 6 -0.59 -62.31 -40.87
C ALA A 6 -0.15 -63.06 -39.60
N ASN A 7 1.15 -63.04 -39.30
CA ASN A 7 1.69 -63.66 -38.10
C ASN A 7 1.31 -62.80 -36.89
N ILE A 8 0.18 -63.12 -36.28
CA ILE A 8 -0.40 -62.41 -35.14
C ILE A 8 0.56 -62.43 -33.94
N GLU A 9 1.33 -63.50 -33.76
CA GLU A 9 2.32 -63.63 -32.71
C GLU A 9 3.48 -62.64 -32.89
N TYR A 10 3.94 -62.43 -34.13
CA TYR A 10 4.92 -61.39 -34.46
C TYR A 10 4.37 -59.98 -34.17
N PHE A 11 3.10 -59.74 -34.48
CA PHE A 11 2.45 -58.45 -34.18
C PHE A 11 2.37 -58.19 -32.67
N PHE A 12 1.96 -59.18 -31.88
CA PHE A 12 1.94 -59.06 -30.42
C PHE A 12 3.33 -58.93 -29.81
N ARG A 13 4.34 -59.59 -30.37
CA ARG A 13 5.73 -59.45 -29.93
C ARG A 13 6.29 -58.06 -30.23
N LEU A 14 6.00 -57.50 -31.40
CA LEU A 14 6.37 -56.13 -31.76
C LEU A 14 5.66 -55.11 -30.85
N LEU A 15 4.40 -55.35 -30.51
CA LEU A 15 3.62 -54.51 -29.61
C LEU A 15 4.12 -54.63 -28.15
N TYR A 16 4.52 -55.83 -27.73
CA TYR A 16 5.16 -56.07 -26.44
C TYR A 16 6.56 -55.42 -26.37
N GLU A 17 7.38 -55.51 -27.41
CA GLU A 17 8.67 -54.82 -27.48
C GLU A 17 8.51 -53.29 -27.61
N TRP A 18 7.41 -52.78 -28.14
CA TRP A 18 7.14 -51.35 -28.13
C TRP A 18 6.73 -50.84 -26.73
N ILE A 19 5.87 -51.59 -26.04
CA ILE A 19 5.38 -51.24 -24.69
C ILE A 19 6.42 -51.52 -23.59
N TYR A 20 7.16 -52.62 -23.71
CA TYR A 20 8.08 -53.13 -22.68
C TYR A 20 9.54 -53.24 -23.16
N GLY A 21 9.78 -53.28 -24.48
CA GLY A 21 11.13 -53.32 -25.06
C GLY A 21 11.81 -51.95 -25.14
N THR A 22 11.16 -50.89 -24.68
CA THR A 22 11.83 -49.65 -24.26
C THR A 22 12.25 -49.73 -22.80
N HIS A 23 13.13 -50.69 -22.47
CA HIS A 23 14.05 -50.56 -21.33
C HIS A 23 15.09 -49.46 -21.65
N GLY A 24 14.63 -48.22 -21.89
CA GLY A 24 15.49 -47.17 -22.42
C GLY A 24 14.89 -45.77 -22.47
N ALA A 25 13.69 -45.52 -21.92
CA ALA A 25 13.47 -44.20 -21.34
C ALA A 25 14.15 -44.22 -19.97
N ASN A 26 15.41 -43.79 -19.91
CA ASN A 26 16.15 -43.71 -18.65
C ASN A 26 15.45 -42.67 -17.74
N TYR A 27 14.46 -43.10 -16.97
CA TYR A 27 13.77 -42.28 -15.97
C TYR A 27 14.78 -41.65 -15.00
N GLU A 28 15.90 -42.31 -14.79
CA GLU A 28 17.05 -41.79 -14.05
C GLU A 28 17.69 -40.57 -14.71
N GLU A 29 17.87 -40.55 -16.03
CA GLU A 29 18.41 -39.39 -16.75
C GLU A 29 17.44 -38.20 -16.72
N LEU A 30 16.14 -38.47 -16.92
CA LEU A 30 15.10 -37.43 -16.81
C LEU A 30 15.02 -36.86 -15.39
N ARG A 31 15.14 -37.71 -14.36
CA ARG A 31 15.14 -37.30 -12.95
C ARG A 31 16.37 -36.45 -12.62
N VAL A 32 17.54 -36.82 -13.13
CA VAL A 32 18.77 -36.05 -12.99
C VAL A 32 18.61 -34.68 -13.67
N LEU A 33 18.12 -34.61 -14.91
CA LEU A 33 17.86 -33.34 -15.59
C LEU A 33 16.88 -32.46 -14.81
N ALA A 34 15.76 -33.03 -14.35
CA ALA A 34 14.76 -32.32 -13.57
C ALA A 34 15.33 -31.78 -12.25
N SER A 35 16.19 -32.54 -11.56
CA SER A 35 16.85 -32.10 -10.34
C SER A 35 17.80 -30.91 -10.57
N HIS A 36 18.55 -30.91 -11.68
CA HIS A 36 19.42 -29.80 -12.04
C HIS A 36 18.60 -28.55 -12.37
N ILE A 37 17.51 -28.68 -13.13
CA ILE A 37 16.58 -27.57 -13.42
C ILE A 37 16.01 -27.01 -12.13
N TRP A 38 15.60 -27.88 -11.20
CA TRP A 38 15.05 -27.48 -9.90
C TRP A 38 16.06 -26.69 -9.07
N LEU A 39 17.33 -27.11 -9.03
CA LEU A 39 18.39 -26.38 -8.34
C LEU A 39 18.61 -24.98 -8.94
N TRP A 40 18.57 -24.84 -10.27
CA TRP A 40 18.67 -23.53 -10.92
C TRP A 40 17.48 -22.63 -10.61
N ILE A 41 16.26 -23.16 -10.59
CA ILE A 41 15.06 -22.41 -10.19
C ILE A 41 15.23 -21.89 -8.76
N ILE A 42 15.68 -22.73 -7.82
CA ILE A 42 15.94 -22.32 -6.44
C ILE A 42 17.02 -21.24 -6.37
N ALA A 43 18.14 -21.42 -7.07
CA ALA A 43 19.25 -20.48 -7.07
C ALA A 43 18.83 -19.10 -7.61
N VAL A 44 18.11 -19.07 -8.72
CA VAL A 44 17.53 -17.84 -9.29
C VAL A 44 16.51 -17.23 -8.34
N GLY A 45 15.66 -18.04 -7.71
CA GLY A 45 14.68 -17.59 -6.72
C GLY A 45 15.33 -16.89 -5.52
N TYR A 46 16.40 -17.46 -4.96
CA TYR A 46 17.17 -16.81 -3.88
C TYR A 46 17.87 -15.54 -4.35
N LEU A 47 18.42 -15.51 -5.56
CA LEU A 47 19.03 -14.29 -6.10
C LEU A 47 18.00 -13.17 -6.23
N LEU A 48 16.83 -13.48 -6.79
CA LEU A 48 15.72 -12.53 -6.95
C LEU A 48 15.19 -12.06 -5.59
N SER A 49 15.10 -12.93 -4.59
CA SER A 49 14.65 -12.53 -3.25
C SER A 49 15.63 -11.58 -2.56
N VAL A 50 16.94 -11.79 -2.71
CA VAL A 50 17.96 -10.86 -2.22
C VAL A 50 17.88 -9.51 -2.92
N ILE A 51 17.72 -9.49 -4.25
CA ILE A 51 17.54 -8.25 -5.01
C ILE A 51 16.28 -7.50 -4.57
N ALA A 52 15.16 -8.20 -4.43
CA ALA A 52 13.90 -7.63 -3.95
C ALA A 52 14.03 -7.07 -2.54
N LEU A 53 14.73 -7.77 -1.64
CA LEU A 53 14.99 -7.30 -0.28
C LEU A 53 15.80 -6.01 -0.28
N VAL A 54 16.90 -5.96 -1.06
CA VAL A 54 17.73 -4.75 -1.19
C VAL A 54 16.90 -3.59 -1.74
N PHE A 55 16.05 -3.84 -2.74
CA PHE A 55 15.17 -2.83 -3.30
C PHE A 55 14.16 -2.31 -2.26
N ILE A 56 13.51 -3.18 -1.51
CA ILE A 56 12.57 -2.81 -0.44
C ILE A 56 13.27 -1.97 0.64
N VAL A 57 14.47 -2.37 1.07
CA VAL A 57 15.25 -1.61 2.05
C VAL A 57 15.61 -0.23 1.50
N TYR A 58 16.09 -0.17 0.25
CA TYR A 58 16.44 1.10 -0.40
C TYR A 58 15.23 2.03 -0.51
N THR A 59 14.09 1.55 -1.00
CA THR A 59 12.88 2.38 -1.14
C THR A 59 12.36 2.85 0.21
N THR A 60 12.41 1.99 1.23
CA THR A 60 12.01 2.34 2.60
C THR A 60 12.91 3.43 3.18
N VAL A 61 14.24 3.27 3.13
CA VAL A 61 15.19 4.29 3.61
C VAL A 61 15.01 5.59 2.86
N ARG A 62 14.87 5.53 1.52
CA ARG A 62 14.67 6.72 0.69
C ARG A 62 13.37 7.46 1.02
N LEU A 63 12.30 6.72 1.33
CA LEU A 63 11.03 7.30 1.77
C LEU A 63 11.17 7.99 3.13
N PHE A 64 11.89 7.38 4.09
CA PHE A 64 12.17 8.00 5.39
C PHE A 64 13.06 9.25 5.26
N GLU A 65 14.04 9.26 4.35
CA GLU A 65 14.84 10.45 4.05
C GLU A 65 14.00 11.58 3.46
N LEU A 66 13.08 11.24 2.55
CA LEU A 66 12.17 12.22 1.95
C LEU A 66 11.27 12.84 3.03
N ARG A 67 10.68 12.02 3.91
CA ARG A 67 9.90 12.49 5.05
C ARG A 67 10.70 13.38 5.99
N LYS A 68 11.95 13.06 6.29
CA LYS A 68 12.81 13.95 7.11
C LYS A 68 13.09 15.30 6.45
N ARG A 69 13.15 15.34 5.11
CA ARG A 69 13.31 16.60 4.36
C ARG A 69 12.01 17.40 4.37
N GLU A 70 10.89 16.72 4.22
CA GLU A 70 9.56 17.30 4.41
C GLU A 70 9.43 17.85 5.84
N ASP A 71 9.77 17.09 6.88
CA ASP A 71 9.81 17.56 8.26
C ASP A 71 10.80 18.72 8.47
N ALA A 72 11.91 18.79 7.73
CA ALA A 72 12.81 19.94 7.82
C ALA A 72 12.21 21.18 7.13
N TYR A 73 11.45 20.99 6.06
CA TYR A 73 10.80 22.05 5.30
C TYR A 73 9.49 22.54 5.95
N TYR A 74 8.71 21.62 6.53
CA TYR A 74 7.42 21.82 7.17
C TYR A 74 7.49 21.79 8.71
N GLY A 75 8.60 21.39 9.32
CA GLY A 75 8.78 21.39 10.78
C GLY A 75 9.26 22.72 11.34
N THR A 76 10.01 23.52 10.56
CA THR A 76 10.29 24.94 10.89
C THR A 76 9.04 25.82 10.83
N LEU A 77 8.00 25.31 10.17
CA LEU A 77 6.67 25.90 10.07
C LEU A 77 5.82 25.59 11.33
N VAL A 78 6.28 24.70 12.21
CA VAL A 78 5.65 24.38 13.51
C VAL A 78 6.47 25.00 14.65
N SER A 79 6.66 26.31 14.64
CA SER A 79 6.76 27.00 15.93
C SER A 79 5.35 27.11 16.50
N PRO A 80 5.14 26.93 17.82
CA PRO A 80 3.89 27.38 18.43
C PRO A 80 3.70 28.84 18.00
N PRO A 81 2.52 29.27 17.54
CA PRO A 81 2.31 30.65 17.14
C PRO A 81 2.41 31.52 18.40
N GLU A 82 3.62 31.95 18.71
CA GLU A 82 3.84 33.16 19.47
C GLU A 82 3.38 34.30 18.55
N SER A 83 2.12 34.71 18.76
CA SER A 83 1.43 35.82 18.10
C SER A 83 1.06 35.64 16.61
N GLY A 84 -0.23 35.36 16.37
CA GLY A 84 -0.99 35.89 15.22
C GLY A 84 -0.66 35.42 13.80
N GLY A 85 0.28 34.50 13.61
CA GLY A 85 0.59 33.94 12.29
C GLY A 85 -0.28 32.74 11.91
N GLU A 86 -0.84 32.74 10.70
CA GLU A 86 -1.56 31.60 10.12
C GLU A 86 -0.65 30.34 10.07
N ASN A 87 -1.18 29.20 10.52
CA ASN A 87 -0.44 27.94 10.54
C ASN A 87 0.04 27.57 9.12
N PRO A 88 1.35 27.54 8.86
CA PRO A 88 1.88 27.27 7.53
C PRO A 88 1.59 25.87 6.99
N ARG A 89 1.43 24.85 7.85
CA ARG A 89 0.97 23.52 7.42
C ARG A 89 -0.47 23.59 6.91
N TRP A 90 -1.32 24.36 7.60
CA TRP A 90 -2.69 24.60 7.18
C TRP A 90 -2.75 25.34 5.83
N LYS A 91 -1.92 26.37 5.63
CA LYS A 91 -1.82 27.06 4.33
C LYS A 91 -1.46 26.13 3.19
N HIS A 92 -0.56 25.17 3.43
CA HIS A 92 -0.20 24.20 2.42
C HIS A 92 -1.39 23.28 2.08
N ILE A 93 -2.11 22.78 3.10
CA ILE A 93 -3.34 22.00 2.92
C ILE A 93 -4.38 22.79 2.10
N GLU A 94 -4.57 24.08 2.41
CA GLU A 94 -5.46 24.95 1.65
C GLU A 94 -4.99 25.13 0.19
N SER A 95 -3.69 25.28 -0.05
CA SER A 95 -3.14 25.39 -1.41
C SER A 95 -3.40 24.14 -2.25
N LEU A 96 -3.25 22.95 -1.65
CA LEU A 96 -3.53 21.67 -2.29
C LEU A 96 -5.03 21.48 -2.54
N ALA A 97 -5.86 21.86 -1.57
CA ALA A 97 -7.32 21.75 -1.68
C ALA A 97 -7.89 22.67 -2.77
N ASN A 98 -7.32 23.86 -2.96
CA ASN A 98 -7.73 24.83 -3.98
C ASN A 98 -7.16 24.53 -5.38
N SER A 99 -6.40 23.45 -5.54
CA SER A 99 -5.88 23.03 -6.84
C SER A 99 -6.98 22.49 -7.77
N GLN A 100 -6.63 22.20 -9.01
CA GLN A 100 -7.52 21.51 -9.97
C GLN A 100 -7.16 20.02 -10.16
N SER A 101 -6.32 19.47 -9.27
CA SER A 101 -5.80 18.11 -9.37
C SER A 101 -6.42 17.20 -8.31
N ALA A 102 -7.07 16.12 -8.76
CA ALA A 102 -7.57 15.09 -7.86
C ALA A 102 -6.44 14.42 -7.04
N SER A 103 -5.19 14.47 -7.51
CA SER A 103 -4.04 13.98 -6.73
C SER A 103 -3.75 14.90 -5.54
N GLU A 104 -3.67 16.20 -5.78
CA GLU A 104 -3.42 17.21 -4.74
C GLU A 104 -4.60 17.30 -3.76
N TRP A 105 -5.84 17.09 -4.22
CA TRP A 105 -6.99 16.96 -3.31
C TRP A 105 -6.88 15.77 -2.35
N ARG A 106 -6.39 14.61 -2.84
CA ARG A 106 -6.14 13.45 -1.96
C ARG A 106 -5.07 13.80 -0.93
N GLU A 107 -3.99 14.43 -1.39
CA GLU A 107 -2.88 14.87 -0.55
C GLU A 107 -3.36 15.84 0.54
N ALA A 108 -4.19 16.83 0.19
CA ALA A 108 -4.77 17.76 1.16
C ALA A 108 -5.54 17.05 2.28
N ILE A 109 -6.37 16.05 1.94
CA ILE A 109 -7.18 15.32 2.92
C ILE A 109 -6.31 14.40 3.78
N ILE A 110 -5.30 13.76 3.18
CA ILE A 110 -4.35 12.91 3.91
C ILE A 110 -3.54 13.77 4.89
N GLU A 111 -3.01 14.91 4.46
CA GLU A 111 -2.22 15.78 5.32
C GLU A 111 -3.04 16.44 6.44
N ALA A 112 -4.29 16.79 6.16
CA ALA A 112 -5.19 17.26 7.21
C ALA A 112 -5.43 16.17 8.27
N ASP A 113 -5.59 14.89 7.88
CA ASP A 113 -5.77 13.81 8.85
C ASP A 113 -4.51 13.54 9.68
N ILE A 114 -3.32 13.64 9.08
CA ILE A 114 -2.04 13.53 9.82
C ILE A 114 -1.92 14.71 10.81
N MET A 115 -2.28 15.92 10.40
CA MET A 115 -2.30 17.08 11.30
C MET A 115 -3.27 16.87 12.48
N LEU A 116 -4.44 16.27 12.23
CA LEU A 116 -5.37 15.90 13.30
C LEU A 116 -4.76 14.86 14.25
N ASP A 117 -4.09 13.84 13.71
CA ASP A 117 -3.44 12.79 14.50
C ASP A 117 -2.39 13.34 15.47
N ASP A 118 -1.58 14.30 14.98
CA ASP A 118 -0.56 15.00 15.75
C ASP A 118 -1.17 15.86 16.86
N ILE A 119 -2.24 16.61 16.56
CA ILE A 119 -2.92 17.46 17.54
C ILE A 119 -3.53 16.60 18.65
N LEU A 120 -4.24 15.52 18.28
CA LEU A 120 -4.84 14.60 19.26
C LEU A 120 -3.76 13.93 20.14
N ALA A 121 -2.63 13.54 19.55
CA ALA A 121 -1.50 13.00 20.32
C ALA A 121 -0.94 14.02 21.32
N ARG A 122 -0.78 15.29 20.91
CA ARG A 122 -0.30 16.38 21.80
C ARG A 122 -1.27 16.68 22.94
N GLN A 123 -2.57 16.46 22.72
CA GLN A 123 -3.59 16.59 23.76
C GLN A 123 -3.68 15.38 24.70
N GLY A 124 -2.88 14.33 24.46
CA GLY A 124 -2.79 13.16 25.34
C GLY A 124 -3.69 11.99 24.95
N TYR A 125 -4.38 12.05 23.81
CA TYR A 125 -5.18 10.93 23.33
C TYR A 125 -4.29 9.80 22.80
N VAL A 126 -4.49 8.60 23.34
CA VAL A 126 -3.71 7.39 23.01
C VAL A 126 -4.46 6.54 22.00
N GLY A 127 -3.76 6.12 20.95
CA GLY A 127 -4.27 5.22 19.91
C GLY A 127 -3.30 5.08 18.75
N ALA A 128 -3.40 3.98 18.00
CA ALA A 128 -2.55 3.69 16.85
C ALA A 128 -2.82 4.62 15.64
N GLY A 129 -3.94 5.35 15.66
CA GLY A 129 -4.24 6.40 14.69
C GLY A 129 -5.50 7.19 15.06
N VAL A 130 -5.86 8.15 14.22
CA VAL A 130 -6.99 9.09 14.42
C VAL A 130 -8.26 8.39 14.87
N GLY A 131 -8.69 7.33 14.18
CA GLY A 131 -9.93 6.63 14.53
C GLY A 131 -9.93 5.97 15.92
N GLU A 132 -8.78 5.59 16.46
CA GLU A 132 -8.69 5.10 17.85
C GLU A 132 -8.67 6.27 18.84
N LYS A 133 -7.91 7.31 18.55
CA LYS A 133 -7.84 8.52 19.37
C LYS A 133 -9.21 9.20 19.49
N LEU A 134 -9.96 9.32 18.39
CA LEU A 134 -11.31 9.89 18.37
C LEU A 134 -12.33 9.08 19.17
N LYS A 135 -12.13 7.78 19.40
CA LYS A 135 -12.99 6.98 20.30
C LYS A 135 -12.77 7.31 21.76
N ALA A 136 -11.58 7.78 22.10
CA ALA A 136 -11.22 8.17 23.46
C ALA A 136 -11.65 9.62 23.79
N VAL A 137 -12.05 10.42 22.79
CA VAL A 137 -12.56 11.78 23.00
C VAL A 137 -13.98 11.72 23.54
N GLU A 138 -14.22 12.35 24.67
CA GLU A 138 -15.56 12.48 25.23
C GLU A 138 -16.34 13.58 24.47
N PRO A 139 -17.61 13.36 24.08
CA PRO A 139 -18.38 14.35 23.32
C PRO A 139 -18.53 15.72 23.98
N SER A 140 -18.34 15.81 25.30
CA SER A 140 -18.31 17.06 26.06
C SER A 140 -17.07 17.91 25.81
N ASP A 141 -15.97 17.29 25.39
CA ASP A 141 -14.65 17.92 25.32
C ASP A 141 -14.35 18.51 23.95
N MET A 142 -15.13 18.11 22.93
CA MET A 142 -14.95 18.52 21.55
C MET A 142 -16.29 18.63 20.82
N GLY A 143 -16.77 19.85 20.61
CA GLY A 143 -18.01 20.14 19.90
C GLY A 143 -17.97 19.76 18.41
N THR A 144 -16.78 19.74 17.81
CA THR A 144 -16.54 19.33 16.42
C THR A 144 -16.18 17.85 16.27
N LEU A 145 -16.39 17.01 17.29
CA LEU A 145 -16.04 15.59 17.26
C LEU A 145 -16.69 14.86 16.06
N GLN A 146 -17.94 15.20 15.73
CA GLN A 146 -18.60 14.63 14.56
C GLN A 146 -17.93 15.05 13.25
N ASP A 147 -17.49 16.31 13.13
CA ASP A 147 -16.78 16.78 11.93
C ASP A 147 -15.43 16.06 11.76
N ALA A 148 -14.71 15.81 12.85
CA ALA A 148 -13.49 15.00 12.84
C ALA A 148 -13.75 13.57 12.34
N TRP A 149 -14.78 12.90 12.88
CA TRP A 149 -15.17 11.56 12.43
C TRP A 149 -15.56 11.52 10.95
N GLU A 150 -16.36 12.49 10.52
CA GLU A 150 -16.80 12.57 9.14
C GLU A 150 -15.65 12.83 8.16
N ALA A 151 -14.71 13.70 8.52
CA ALA A 151 -13.54 13.98 7.70
C ALA A 151 -12.59 12.78 7.64
N HIS A 152 -12.35 12.13 8.79
CA HIS A 152 -11.54 10.92 8.89
C HIS A 152 -12.11 9.77 8.04
N LYS A 153 -13.45 9.62 7.97
CA LYS A 153 -14.08 8.62 7.08
C LYS A 153 -13.72 8.82 5.62
N VAL A 154 -13.69 10.06 5.13
CA VAL A 154 -13.28 10.35 3.74
C VAL A 154 -11.82 9.98 3.53
N ARG A 155 -10.94 10.30 4.49
CA ARG A 155 -9.54 9.83 4.44
C ARG A 155 -9.44 8.31 4.41
N ASN A 156 -10.21 7.61 5.22
CA ASN A 156 -10.22 6.14 5.22
C ASN A 156 -10.70 5.55 3.90
N GLN A 157 -11.70 6.16 3.26
CA GLN A 157 -12.14 5.76 1.92
C GLN A 157 -11.01 5.90 0.90
N ILE A 158 -10.27 7.02 0.93
CA ILE A 158 -9.08 7.21 0.07
C ILE A 158 -8.05 6.10 0.32
N ALA A 159 -7.80 5.73 1.57
CA ALA A 159 -6.83 4.67 1.89
C ALA A 159 -7.28 3.27 1.43
N HIS A 160 -8.58 2.97 1.51
CA HIS A 160 -9.12 1.66 1.12
C HIS A 160 -9.29 1.49 -0.39
N GLU A 161 -9.78 2.54 -1.07
CA GLU A 161 -10.13 2.49 -2.48
C GLU A 161 -9.04 3.09 -3.39
N GLY A 162 -8.09 3.84 -2.82
CA GLY A 162 -6.96 4.41 -3.54
C GLY A 162 -7.38 5.31 -4.70
N SER A 163 -6.86 5.02 -5.89
CA SER A 163 -7.17 5.76 -7.11
C SER A 163 -8.59 5.56 -7.62
N ALA A 164 -9.28 4.49 -7.19
CA ALA A 164 -10.66 4.22 -7.60
C ALA A 164 -11.67 5.17 -6.94
N PHE A 165 -11.33 5.73 -5.77
CA PHE A 165 -12.17 6.72 -5.10
C PHE A 165 -12.23 8.01 -5.91
N LYS A 166 -13.43 8.37 -6.36
CA LYS A 166 -13.68 9.59 -7.12
C LYS A 166 -13.92 10.76 -6.18
N LEU A 167 -12.84 11.49 -5.90
CA LEU A 167 -12.93 12.79 -5.24
C LEU A 167 -13.46 13.85 -6.21
N SER A 168 -14.50 14.55 -5.76
CA SER A 168 -14.97 15.77 -6.39
C SER A 168 -14.49 16.98 -5.62
N ASP A 169 -14.32 18.09 -6.33
CA ASP A 169 -14.00 19.41 -5.76
C ASP A 169 -14.88 19.75 -4.53
N SER A 170 -16.20 19.60 -4.68
CA SER A 170 -17.17 19.84 -3.60
C SER A 170 -16.96 18.91 -2.39
N LEU A 171 -16.65 17.63 -2.61
CA LEU A 171 -16.36 16.69 -1.52
C LEU A 171 -15.05 17.07 -0.81
N THR A 172 -14.01 17.43 -1.57
CA THR A 172 -12.73 17.91 -1.05
C THR A 172 -12.94 19.13 -0.16
N HIS A 173 -13.55 20.20 -0.69
CA HIS A 173 -13.77 21.43 0.06
C HIS A 173 -14.64 21.22 1.31
N ARG A 174 -15.70 20.40 1.22
CA ARG A 174 -16.52 20.07 2.40
C ARG A 174 -15.72 19.32 3.46
N THR A 175 -14.85 18.40 3.05
CA THR A 175 -13.99 17.62 3.96
C THR A 175 -12.95 18.52 4.63
N ILE A 176 -12.30 19.40 3.86
CA ILE A 176 -11.35 20.38 4.38
C ILE A 176 -12.03 21.38 5.31
N ALA A 177 -13.26 21.83 5.02
CA ALA A 177 -14.02 22.69 5.91
C ALA A 177 -14.32 22.04 7.27
N ARG A 178 -14.54 20.72 7.30
CA ARG A 178 -14.69 19.95 8.55
C ARG A 178 -13.40 19.93 9.36
N TYR A 179 -12.26 19.65 8.71
CA TYR A 179 -10.95 19.77 9.37
C TYR A 179 -10.69 21.18 9.88
N ALA A 180 -11.05 22.21 9.12
CA ALA A 180 -10.88 23.60 9.53
C ALA A 180 -11.69 23.93 10.80
N ALA A 181 -12.94 23.45 10.89
CA ALA A 181 -13.77 23.63 12.09
C ALA A 181 -13.11 22.99 13.32
N VAL A 182 -12.62 21.76 13.16
CA VAL A 182 -11.88 21.03 14.19
C VAL A 182 -10.63 21.78 14.63
N PHE A 183 -9.80 22.21 13.69
CA PHE A 183 -8.54 22.89 14.02
C PHE A 183 -8.75 24.25 14.66
N ARG A 184 -9.80 25.00 14.30
CA ARG A 184 -10.17 26.25 14.97
C ARG A 184 -10.61 26.02 16.41
N GLU A 185 -11.43 24.99 16.67
CA GLU A 185 -11.84 24.64 18.04
C GLU A 185 -10.62 24.27 18.89
N LEU A 186 -9.70 23.48 18.32
CA LEU A 186 -8.47 23.04 18.99
C LEU A 186 -7.37 24.13 18.99
N LYS A 187 -7.65 25.34 18.48
CA LYS A 187 -6.73 26.49 18.38
C LYS A 187 -5.41 26.18 17.66
N ALA A 188 -5.47 25.29 16.68
CA ALA A 188 -4.33 24.90 15.85
C ALA A 188 -4.19 25.79 14.60
N ILE A 189 -5.25 26.53 14.23
CA ILE A 189 -5.32 27.50 13.15
C ILE A 189 -6.16 28.72 13.55
#